data_AF-A0A0N5D264-F1
#
_entry.id   AF-A0A0N5D264-F1
#
_cell.length_a   1.000
_cell.length_b   1.000
_cell.length_c   1.000
_cell.angle_alpha   90.00
_cell.angle_beta   90.00
_cell.angle_gamma   90.00
#
_symmetry.space_group_name_H-M   'P 1'
#
loop_
_entity.id
_entity.type
_entity.pdbx_description
1 polymer ?
#
loop_
_entity_poly.entity_id
_entity_poly.type
_entity_poly.pdbx_seq_one_letter_code
_entity_poly.pdbx_strand_id
1 'polypeptide(L)'
;MGKPKGIRTARKLKTHRQAQRWNDKGYKKAHLGTRWKANPFGAASHAKGIVLEKVGVEAKQPNSAIRKCVRVQLIKNGKKITAFVPNDGCLNFIEENDEVLVAGFGRKGHAVGDIPGVRFKIVKVANTSLIALFKGKKERPLECPVHPGAHLVEDHRAGDLICPECGLVVGDRMVDVGTEWRSFSNEKSSSDPSRVGAPENPLLGSADLSTSIAVGFGGSESDHSLANAQRKNMNNIDRQMSQGLSVIREMSARIHLPKSIEDGAAKVFKDVLDSKALRGKNNEAQAAACLYIACRKEGVPRTFKEICAASRVSKKEIGRCFKLIIKSLETSLEQITSADFMSRFCGNLGLSHNIQAAATRIAKKAVELDLVAGRSPISIAAAAIYMASQASNDKKTAKEIGEIAGAAEVTVKQTYKLLYPRAPELFPPDFKFATSVDLLPPS
;
A
#
# COMPACT_ATOMS: atom_id res chain seq x y z
N MET A 1 6.03 61.57 -44.16
CA MET A 1 5.70 62.71 -43.27
C MET A 1 6.89 63.01 -42.37
N GLY A 2 7.43 64.22 -42.42
CA GLY A 2 8.55 64.64 -41.57
C GLY A 2 8.19 64.72 -40.08
N LYS A 3 9.20 64.69 -39.20
CA LYS A 3 9.01 64.82 -37.74
C LYS A 3 8.45 66.22 -37.41
N PRO A 4 7.39 66.35 -36.57
CA PRO A 4 6.85 67.66 -36.18
C PRO A 4 7.91 68.49 -35.42
N LYS A 5 8.06 69.79 -35.72
CA LYS A 5 8.95 70.73 -35.01
C LYS A 5 8.20 72.02 -34.64
N GLY A 6 8.52 72.64 -33.49
CA GLY A 6 7.95 73.93 -33.02
C GLY A 6 7.18 73.87 -31.68
N ILE A 7 6.86 75.05 -31.12
CA ILE A 7 6.04 75.26 -29.91
C ILE A 7 4.56 74.90 -30.21
N ARG A 8 3.82 74.30 -29.26
CA ARG A 8 2.43 73.76 -29.39
C ARG A 8 2.26 72.51 -30.29
N THR A 9 3.31 71.72 -30.53
CA THR A 9 3.25 70.49 -31.34
C THR A 9 2.85 69.20 -30.60
N ALA A 10 2.54 69.28 -29.30
CA ALA A 10 2.25 68.12 -28.44
C ALA A 10 1.15 67.20 -29.00
N ARG A 11 0.04 67.75 -29.52
CA ARG A 11 -1.04 66.95 -30.13
C ARG A 11 -0.56 66.20 -31.37
N LYS A 12 0.20 66.86 -32.25
CA LYS A 12 0.76 66.26 -33.47
C LYS A 12 1.76 65.14 -33.13
N LEU A 13 2.58 65.31 -32.09
CA LEU A 13 3.49 64.28 -31.59
C LEU A 13 2.75 63.07 -31.00
N LYS A 14 1.64 63.28 -30.28
CA LYS A 14 0.80 62.18 -29.76
C LYS A 14 0.19 61.37 -30.90
N THR A 15 -0.40 62.03 -31.91
CA THR A 15 -0.97 61.36 -33.09
C THR A 15 0.10 60.63 -33.89
N HIS A 16 1.28 61.24 -34.07
CA HIS A 16 2.41 60.60 -34.75
C HIS A 16 2.88 59.36 -33.99
N ARG A 17 3.03 59.41 -32.66
CA ARG A 17 3.37 58.23 -31.84
C ARG A 17 2.30 57.14 -31.93
N GLN A 18 1.01 57.50 -31.96
CA GLN A 18 -0.07 56.54 -32.12
C GLN A 18 -0.02 55.87 -33.50
N ALA A 19 0.20 56.62 -34.57
CA ALA A 19 0.39 56.08 -35.91
C ALA A 19 1.62 55.17 -36.02
N GLN A 20 2.76 55.59 -35.45
CA GLN A 20 3.97 54.76 -35.39
C GLN A 20 3.74 53.46 -34.60
N ARG A 21 2.97 53.52 -33.52
CA ARG A 21 2.58 52.34 -32.74
C ARG A 21 1.70 51.39 -33.57
N TRP A 22 0.77 51.89 -34.38
CA TRP A 22 -0.02 51.05 -35.30
C TRP A 22 0.76 50.55 -36.53
N ASN A 23 1.85 51.22 -36.91
CA ASN A 23 2.77 50.75 -37.94
C ASN A 23 3.70 49.64 -37.46
N ASP A 24 3.94 49.54 -36.14
CA ASP A 24 4.61 48.39 -35.56
C ASP A 24 3.79 47.11 -35.81
N LYS A 25 4.41 46.18 -36.55
CA LYS A 25 3.83 44.87 -36.90
C LYS A 25 3.47 44.06 -35.64
N GLY A 26 4.25 44.19 -34.56
CA GLY A 26 4.00 43.50 -33.29
C GLY A 26 2.73 44.00 -32.61
N TYR A 27 2.64 45.32 -32.41
CA TYR A 27 1.48 45.98 -31.84
C TYR A 27 0.20 45.75 -32.65
N LYS A 28 0.27 45.91 -33.99
CA LYS A 28 -0.85 45.72 -34.91
C LYS A 28 -1.40 44.29 -34.86
N LYS A 29 -0.53 43.26 -34.85
CA LYS A 29 -0.94 41.85 -34.75
C LYS A 29 -1.58 41.49 -33.41
N ALA A 30 -1.13 42.12 -32.32
CA ALA A 30 -1.68 41.91 -30.99
C ALA A 30 -3.06 42.58 -30.83
N HIS A 31 -3.21 43.84 -31.26
CA HIS A 31 -4.44 44.62 -31.06
C HIS A 31 -5.56 44.25 -32.04
N LEU A 32 -5.25 43.80 -33.25
CA LEU A 32 -6.26 43.29 -34.19
C LEU A 32 -6.72 41.86 -33.88
N GLY A 33 -6.12 41.20 -32.88
CA GLY A 33 -6.42 39.80 -32.52
C GLY A 33 -6.09 38.77 -33.63
N THR A 34 -5.49 39.18 -34.75
CA THR A 34 -5.12 38.31 -35.87
C THR A 34 -4.13 37.22 -35.46
N ARG A 35 -3.30 37.51 -34.44
CA ARG A 35 -2.40 36.53 -33.81
C ARG A 35 -3.13 35.30 -33.28
N TRP A 36 -4.35 35.46 -32.76
CA TRP A 36 -5.15 34.36 -32.20
C TRP A 36 -5.99 33.68 -33.27
N LYS A 37 -6.54 34.44 -34.23
CA LYS A 37 -7.33 33.90 -35.35
C LYS A 37 -6.52 32.99 -36.27
N ALA A 38 -5.24 33.31 -36.48
CA ALA A 38 -4.34 32.56 -37.36
C ALA A 38 -3.79 31.26 -36.75
N ASN A 39 -3.87 31.07 -35.42
CA ASN A 39 -3.41 29.84 -34.78
C ASN A 39 -4.57 28.84 -34.65
N PRO A 40 -4.47 27.62 -35.20
CA PRO A 40 -5.46 26.56 -34.99
C PRO A 40 -5.73 26.24 -33.52
N PHE A 41 -4.75 26.43 -32.62
CA PHE A 41 -4.95 26.23 -31.18
C PHE A 41 -5.50 27.47 -30.45
N GLY A 42 -5.66 28.59 -31.16
CA GLY A 42 -5.91 29.90 -30.57
C GLY A 42 -4.76 30.30 -29.65
N ALA A 43 -4.95 30.09 -28.34
CA ALA A 43 -3.99 30.40 -27.27
C ALA A 43 -3.45 29.18 -26.51
N ALA A 44 -3.99 27.99 -26.73
CA ALA A 44 -3.59 26.79 -26.00
C ALA A 44 -2.25 26.22 -26.50
N SER A 45 -1.52 25.54 -25.61
CA SER A 45 -0.30 24.81 -25.95
C SER A 45 -0.59 23.47 -26.65
N HIS A 46 -1.73 22.87 -26.32
CA HIS A 46 -2.20 21.58 -26.84
C HIS A 46 -3.65 21.68 -27.27
N ALA A 47 -4.07 20.81 -28.20
CA ALA A 47 -5.46 20.67 -28.59
C ALA A 47 -5.82 19.19 -28.79
N LYS A 48 -7.03 18.82 -28.37
CA LYS A 48 -7.63 17.52 -28.66
C LYS A 48 -8.18 17.52 -30.09
N GLY A 49 -8.01 16.41 -30.80
CA GLY A 49 -8.51 16.22 -32.14
C GLY A 49 -8.80 14.76 -32.43
N ILE A 50 -9.56 14.52 -33.49
CA ILE A 50 -9.92 13.20 -33.99
C ILE A 50 -9.10 12.94 -35.25
N VAL A 51 -8.50 11.77 -35.37
CA VAL A 51 -7.76 11.34 -36.56
C VAL A 51 -8.73 11.08 -37.71
N LEU A 52 -8.48 11.71 -38.85
CA LEU A 52 -9.25 11.48 -40.08
C LEU A 52 -8.59 10.40 -40.94
N GLU A 53 -7.32 10.61 -41.29
CA GLU A 53 -6.59 9.74 -42.23
C GLU A 53 -5.07 9.81 -41.96
N LYS A 54 -4.37 8.74 -42.31
CA LYS A 54 -2.90 8.68 -42.30
C LYS A 54 -2.38 9.30 -43.61
N VAL A 55 -1.46 10.26 -43.51
CA VAL A 55 -0.95 11.01 -44.68
C VAL A 55 0.57 10.97 -44.72
N GLY A 56 1.12 10.60 -45.88
CA GLY A 56 2.54 10.82 -46.17
C GLY A 56 2.77 12.24 -46.68
N VAL A 57 3.70 12.98 -46.07
CA VAL A 57 4.14 14.28 -46.58
C VAL A 57 5.53 14.13 -47.19
N GLU A 58 5.67 14.44 -48.47
CA GLU A 58 6.97 14.44 -49.16
C GLU A 58 7.92 15.47 -48.54
N ALA A 59 9.16 15.07 -48.32
CA ALA A 59 10.20 15.97 -47.83
C ALA A 59 10.59 17.01 -48.89
N LYS A 60 10.98 18.20 -48.43
CA LYS A 60 11.58 19.22 -49.29
C LYS A 60 12.98 18.77 -49.71
N GLN A 61 13.30 18.94 -51.00
CA GLN A 61 14.64 18.73 -51.57
C GLN A 61 15.71 19.37 -50.65
N PRO A 62 16.78 18.67 -50.27
CA PRO A 62 17.45 17.56 -50.98
C PRO A 62 17.02 16.12 -50.61
N ASN A 63 16.10 15.93 -49.67
CA ASN A 63 15.64 14.60 -49.26
C ASN A 63 14.41 14.15 -50.07
N SER A 64 14.31 12.86 -50.42
CA SER A 64 13.17 12.25 -51.13
C SER A 64 12.24 11.41 -50.25
N ALA A 65 12.47 11.38 -48.94
CA ALA A 65 11.71 10.53 -48.02
C ALA A 65 10.28 11.05 -47.77
N ILE A 66 9.34 10.12 -47.61
CA ILE A 66 7.97 10.41 -47.19
C ILE A 66 7.91 10.44 -45.66
N ARG A 67 7.43 11.54 -45.09
CA ARG A 67 7.31 11.76 -43.65
C ARG A 67 5.92 11.36 -43.17
N LYS A 68 5.87 10.45 -42.19
CA LYS A 68 4.65 10.00 -41.52
C LYS A 68 3.91 11.15 -40.83
N CYS A 69 2.76 11.51 -41.38
CA CYS A 69 1.86 12.51 -40.81
C CYS A 69 0.45 11.93 -40.70
N VAL A 70 -0.40 12.64 -39.97
CA VAL A 70 -1.80 12.29 -39.79
C VAL A 70 -2.63 13.56 -39.94
N ARG A 71 -3.77 13.45 -40.62
CA ARG A 71 -4.77 14.52 -40.67
C ARG A 71 -5.65 14.43 -39.44
N VAL A 72 -5.73 15.52 -38.69
CA VAL A 72 -6.47 15.59 -37.45
C VAL A 72 -7.48 16.72 -37.53
N GLN A 73 -8.73 16.44 -37.18
CA GLN A 73 -9.76 17.46 -36.99
C GLN A 73 -9.82 17.85 -35.52
N LEU A 74 -9.55 19.10 -35.21
CA LEU A 74 -9.60 19.60 -33.84
C LEU A 74 -11.05 19.66 -33.33
N ILE A 75 -11.30 19.09 -32.15
CA ILE A 75 -12.66 19.02 -31.56
C ILE A 75 -13.19 20.42 -31.26
N LYS A 76 -12.33 21.31 -30.74
CA LYS A 76 -12.73 22.64 -30.26
C LYS A 76 -13.24 23.57 -31.36
N ASN A 77 -12.72 23.46 -32.57
CA ASN A 77 -12.98 24.43 -33.64
C ASN A 77 -13.21 23.82 -35.02
N GLY A 78 -13.26 22.49 -35.13
CA GLY A 78 -13.48 21.76 -36.38
C GLY A 78 -12.39 21.95 -37.44
N LYS A 79 -11.27 22.61 -37.11
CA LYS A 79 -10.21 22.88 -38.09
C LYS A 79 -9.41 21.61 -38.36
N LYS A 80 -9.19 21.31 -39.65
CA LYS A 80 -8.33 20.21 -40.09
C LYS A 80 -6.87 20.67 -40.11
N ILE A 81 -6.01 19.92 -39.45
CA ILE A 81 -4.57 20.16 -39.38
C ILE A 81 -3.79 18.90 -39.76
N THR A 82 -2.56 19.07 -40.23
CA THR A 82 -1.59 17.99 -40.41
C THR A 82 -0.64 17.94 -39.23
N ALA A 83 -0.53 16.79 -38.58
CA ALA A 83 0.37 16.57 -37.45
C ALA A 83 1.38 15.47 -37.78
N PHE A 84 2.65 15.68 -37.41
CA PHE A 84 3.71 14.70 -37.55
C PHE A 84 3.62 13.64 -36.44
N VAL A 85 3.89 12.38 -36.77
CA VAL A 85 3.98 11.29 -35.79
C VAL A 85 5.46 11.11 -35.39
N PRO A 86 5.84 11.32 -34.12
CA PRO A 86 7.22 11.13 -33.67
C PRO A 86 7.58 9.65 -33.43
N ASN A 87 8.87 9.31 -33.56
CA ASN A 87 9.48 7.97 -33.39
C ASN A 87 9.00 6.91 -34.40
N ASP A 88 9.90 6.04 -34.85
CA ASP A 88 9.60 4.97 -35.82
C ASP A 88 8.68 3.89 -35.23
N GLY A 89 7.79 3.34 -36.05
CA GLY A 89 6.74 2.40 -35.59
C GLY A 89 5.49 3.03 -34.94
N CYS A 90 5.54 4.29 -34.49
CA CYS A 90 4.40 4.93 -33.82
C CYS A 90 3.14 5.13 -34.68
N LEU A 91 3.25 5.02 -36.01
CA LEU A 91 2.10 5.11 -36.92
C LEU A 91 1.16 3.90 -36.79
N ASN A 92 1.67 2.78 -36.27
CA ASN A 92 0.88 1.56 -36.07
C ASN A 92 -0.07 1.68 -34.88
N PHE A 93 0.24 2.53 -33.89
CA PHE A 93 -0.60 2.74 -32.70
C PHE A 93 -1.72 3.77 -32.90
N ILE A 94 -1.86 4.34 -34.10
CA ILE A 94 -2.85 5.37 -34.39
C ILE A 94 -3.83 4.78 -35.41
N GLU A 95 -5.11 4.76 -35.08
CA GLU A 95 -6.19 4.34 -35.97
C GLU A 95 -7.02 5.55 -36.43
N GLU A 96 -7.85 5.35 -37.45
CA GLU A 96 -8.84 6.35 -37.86
C GLU A 96 -9.90 6.51 -36.77
N ASN A 97 -10.39 7.73 -36.57
CA ASN A 97 -11.31 8.12 -35.49
C ASN A 97 -10.75 8.08 -34.07
N ASP A 98 -9.46 7.78 -33.86
CA ASP A 98 -8.85 7.88 -32.54
C ASP A 98 -8.80 9.32 -32.02
N GLU A 99 -9.02 9.49 -30.71
CA GLU A 99 -8.77 10.76 -30.03
C GLU A 99 -7.27 10.96 -29.79
N VAL A 100 -6.73 12.05 -30.33
CA VAL A 100 -5.32 12.41 -30.22
C VAL A 100 -5.12 13.76 -29.57
N LEU A 101 -4.05 13.86 -28.78
CA LEU A 101 -3.56 15.14 -28.25
C LEU A 101 -2.44 15.67 -29.14
N VAL A 102 -2.67 16.82 -29.74
CA VAL A 102 -1.74 17.48 -30.65
C VAL A 102 -1.04 18.64 -29.94
N ALA A 103 0.27 18.77 -30.16
CA ALA A 103 1.09 19.87 -29.66
C ALA A 103 1.78 20.62 -30.81
N GLY A 104 2.24 21.83 -30.52
CA GLY A 104 3.10 22.58 -31.45
C GLY A 104 4.42 21.86 -31.71
N PHE A 105 4.89 21.91 -32.95
CA PHE A 105 6.14 21.31 -33.40
C PHE A 105 7.14 22.41 -33.79
N GLY A 106 8.35 22.36 -33.21
CA GLY A 106 9.44 23.31 -33.47
C GLY A 106 9.18 24.76 -33.06
N ARG A 107 9.84 25.70 -33.74
CA ARG A 107 9.75 27.14 -33.43
C ARG A 107 8.37 27.70 -33.82
N LYS A 108 7.73 28.40 -32.88
CA LYS A 108 6.35 28.90 -32.92
C LYS A 108 5.93 29.45 -34.30
N GLY A 109 5.27 28.59 -35.09
CA GLY A 109 4.61 28.99 -36.32
C GLY A 109 5.29 28.61 -37.62
N HIS A 110 6.46 27.98 -37.56
CA HIS A 110 7.22 27.57 -38.74
C HIS A 110 7.15 26.05 -38.95
N ALA A 111 7.24 25.65 -40.21
CA ALA A 111 7.51 24.28 -40.58
C ALA A 111 8.85 23.84 -40.00
N VAL A 112 8.96 22.57 -39.64
CA VAL A 112 10.16 22.03 -38.97
C VAL A 112 10.94 21.18 -39.96
N GLY A 113 12.22 21.51 -40.14
CA GLY A 113 13.14 20.75 -40.98
C GLY A 113 12.71 20.73 -42.45
N ASP A 114 12.66 19.52 -43.01
CA ASP A 114 12.31 19.24 -44.40
C ASP A 114 10.81 18.98 -44.62
N ILE A 115 9.95 19.19 -43.62
CA ILE A 115 8.52 18.87 -43.70
C ILE A 115 7.69 20.13 -44.01
N PRO A 116 7.30 20.39 -45.27
CA PRO A 116 6.58 21.61 -45.62
C PRO A 116 5.18 21.64 -44.99
N GLY A 117 4.81 22.78 -44.41
CA GLY A 117 3.44 23.02 -43.89
C GLY A 117 3.09 22.32 -42.57
N VAL A 118 3.88 21.35 -42.10
CA VAL A 118 3.61 20.64 -40.85
C VAL A 118 4.22 21.39 -39.66
N ARG A 119 3.32 21.91 -38.81
CA ARG A 119 3.65 22.74 -37.64
C ARG A 119 3.29 22.09 -36.31
N PHE A 120 2.74 20.89 -36.35
CA PHE A 120 2.17 20.20 -35.20
C PHE A 120 2.67 18.77 -35.13
N LYS A 121 2.69 18.19 -33.93
CA LYS A 121 3.02 16.80 -33.68
C LYS A 121 2.01 16.14 -32.77
N ILE A 122 1.85 14.83 -32.88
CA ILE A 122 1.03 14.04 -31.95
C ILE A 122 1.85 13.71 -30.70
N VAL A 123 1.22 13.81 -29.54
CA VAL A 123 1.84 13.52 -28.23
C VAL A 123 1.17 12.35 -27.52
N LYS A 124 -0.16 12.25 -27.61
CA LYS A 124 -0.96 11.18 -27.01
C LYS A 124 -2.00 10.65 -27.99
N VAL A 125 -2.37 9.40 -27.82
CA VAL A 125 -3.42 8.68 -28.53
C VAL A 125 -4.25 7.94 -27.48
N ALA A 126 -5.58 8.02 -27.53
CA ALA A 126 -6.48 7.36 -26.58
C ALA A 126 -6.09 7.59 -25.11
N ASN A 127 -5.83 8.85 -24.73
CA ASN A 127 -5.33 9.28 -23.41
C ASN A 127 -3.96 8.74 -22.94
N THR A 128 -3.32 7.85 -23.71
CA THR A 128 -1.99 7.31 -23.42
C THR A 128 -0.92 8.05 -24.20
N SER A 129 0.25 8.28 -23.58
CA SER A 129 1.35 8.95 -24.27
C SER A 129 2.01 8.05 -25.32
N LEU A 130 2.25 8.60 -26.52
CA LEU A 130 2.92 7.87 -27.61
C LEU A 130 4.30 7.34 -27.19
N ILE A 131 5.01 8.08 -26.34
CA ILE A 131 6.31 7.65 -25.81
C ILE A 131 6.17 6.45 -24.87
N ALA A 132 5.08 6.36 -24.10
CA ALA A 132 4.85 5.21 -23.22
C ALA A 132 4.46 3.97 -24.01
N LEU A 133 3.63 4.12 -25.05
CA LEU A 133 3.30 3.06 -26.02
C LEU A 133 4.56 2.58 -26.73
N PHE A 134 5.37 3.50 -27.26
CA PHE A 134 6.62 3.17 -27.96
C PHE A 134 7.65 2.44 -27.07
N LYS A 135 7.73 2.80 -25.78
CA LYS A 135 8.64 2.15 -24.82
C LYS A 135 8.08 0.90 -24.16
N GLY A 136 6.86 0.47 -24.52
CA GLY A 136 6.18 -0.67 -23.89
C GLY A 136 5.89 -0.50 -22.39
N LYS A 137 5.92 0.74 -21.86
CA LYS A 137 5.67 1.00 -20.43
C LYS A 137 4.19 1.03 -20.08
N LYS A 138 3.34 1.25 -21.07
CA LYS A 138 1.88 1.21 -20.97
C LYS A 138 1.36 0.61 -22.26
N GLU A 139 0.45 -0.34 -22.13
CA GLU A 139 -0.32 -0.88 -23.24
C GLU A 139 -1.60 -0.04 -23.42
N ARG A 140 -2.23 -0.14 -24.59
CA ARG A 140 -3.55 0.46 -24.82
C ARG A 140 -4.52 -0.23 -23.83
N PRO A 141 -5.31 0.51 -23.04
CA PRO A 141 -6.33 -0.13 -22.21
C PRO A 141 -7.25 -0.94 -23.13
N LEU A 142 -7.35 -2.24 -22.85
CA LEU A 142 -8.24 -3.14 -23.56
C LEU A 142 -9.66 -2.82 -23.08
N GLU A 143 -10.40 -2.12 -23.91
CA GLU A 143 -11.81 -1.78 -23.69
C GLU A 143 -12.61 -2.30 -24.88
N CYS A 144 -13.84 -2.76 -24.62
CA CYS A 144 -14.72 -3.14 -25.70
C CYS A 144 -15.10 -1.88 -26.50
N PRO A 145 -14.88 -1.83 -27.83
CA PRO A 145 -15.24 -0.69 -28.67
C PRO A 145 -16.76 -0.44 -28.72
N VAL A 146 -17.57 -1.46 -28.44
CA VAL A 146 -19.04 -1.37 -28.40
C VAL A 146 -19.54 -0.96 -27.02
N HIS A 147 -18.88 -1.46 -25.96
CA HIS A 147 -19.30 -1.28 -24.57
C HIS A 147 -18.16 -0.69 -23.72
N PRO A 148 -17.97 0.64 -23.76
CA PRO A 148 -16.93 1.30 -22.97
C PRO A 148 -17.21 1.14 -21.47
N GLY A 149 -16.34 0.41 -20.77
CA GLY A 149 -16.44 0.16 -19.32
C GLY A 149 -17.04 -1.20 -18.92
N ALA A 150 -17.36 -2.09 -19.87
CA ALA A 150 -17.76 -3.46 -19.55
C ALA A 150 -16.59 -4.23 -18.90
N HIS A 151 -16.90 -5.04 -17.88
CA HIS A 151 -15.94 -5.94 -17.26
C HIS A 151 -15.58 -7.06 -18.24
N LEU A 152 -14.34 -7.09 -18.72
CA LEU A 152 -13.86 -8.17 -19.60
C LEU A 152 -13.62 -9.44 -18.78
N VAL A 153 -14.04 -10.58 -19.32
CA VAL A 153 -13.86 -11.91 -18.70
C VAL A 153 -12.68 -12.60 -19.38
N GLU A 154 -11.77 -13.16 -18.58
CA GLU A 154 -10.64 -13.92 -19.07
C GLU A 154 -11.03 -15.39 -19.25
N ASP A 155 -10.99 -15.89 -20.50
CA ASP A 155 -11.06 -17.31 -20.78
C ASP A 155 -9.64 -17.88 -20.80
N HIS A 156 -9.19 -18.42 -19.66
CA HIS A 156 -7.87 -19.04 -19.52
C HIS A 156 -7.67 -20.28 -20.43
N ARG A 157 -8.73 -20.93 -20.94
CA ARG A 157 -8.56 -22.09 -21.83
C ARG A 157 -8.20 -21.67 -23.24
N ALA A 158 -8.82 -20.60 -23.73
CA ALA A 158 -8.53 -20.02 -25.03
C ALA A 158 -7.34 -19.05 -24.99
N GLY A 159 -7.09 -18.45 -23.81
CA GLY A 159 -6.15 -17.34 -23.66
C GLY A 159 -6.74 -16.01 -24.11
N ASP A 160 -8.06 -15.85 -24.03
CA ASP A 160 -8.78 -14.70 -24.60
C ASP A 160 -9.41 -13.81 -23.51
N LEU A 161 -9.47 -12.51 -23.79
CA LEU A 161 -10.22 -11.51 -23.02
C LEU A 161 -11.52 -11.19 -23.76
N ILE A 162 -12.64 -11.64 -23.21
CA ILE A 162 -13.95 -11.62 -23.87
C ILE A 162 -14.84 -10.59 -23.19
N CYS A 163 -15.51 -9.75 -23.98
CA CYS A 163 -16.57 -8.89 -23.45
C CYS A 163 -17.86 -9.71 -23.24
N PRO A 164 -18.42 -9.79 -22.02
CA PRO A 164 -19.61 -10.59 -21.75
C PRO A 164 -20.89 -10.05 -22.42
N GLU A 165 -20.92 -8.75 -22.77
CA GLU A 165 -22.11 -8.12 -23.35
C GLU A 165 -22.23 -8.31 -24.87
N CYS A 166 -21.12 -8.42 -25.60
CA CYS A 166 -21.13 -8.60 -27.07
C CYS A 166 -20.42 -9.86 -27.57
N GLY A 167 -19.72 -10.60 -26.70
CA GLY A 167 -18.92 -11.75 -27.08
C GLY A 167 -17.65 -11.43 -27.89
N LEU A 168 -17.28 -10.15 -28.02
CA LEU A 168 -16.08 -9.75 -28.76
C LEU A 168 -14.82 -10.10 -27.96
N VAL A 169 -13.87 -10.75 -28.63
CA VAL A 169 -12.51 -10.98 -28.11
C VAL A 169 -11.72 -9.67 -28.26
N VAL A 170 -11.40 -9.03 -27.13
CA VAL A 170 -10.70 -7.75 -27.05
C VAL A 170 -9.18 -7.96 -26.97
N GLY A 171 -8.74 -9.07 -26.39
CA GLY A 171 -7.34 -9.50 -26.37
C GLY A 171 -7.23 -10.99 -26.68
N ASP A 172 -6.44 -11.34 -27.69
CA ASP A 172 -6.08 -12.72 -28.09
C ASP A 172 -4.68 -13.03 -27.53
N ARG A 173 -4.44 -14.28 -27.14
CA ARG A 173 -3.16 -14.81 -26.62
C ARG A 173 -2.63 -14.11 -25.36
N MET A 174 -3.49 -13.94 -24.36
CA MET A 174 -3.05 -13.59 -23.02
C MET A 174 -2.04 -14.61 -22.51
N VAL A 175 -0.89 -14.09 -22.09
CA VAL A 175 0.16 -14.89 -21.45
C VAL A 175 -0.25 -15.09 -19.99
N ASP A 176 -0.37 -16.35 -19.56
CA ASP A 176 -0.59 -16.66 -18.15
C ASP A 176 0.64 -16.24 -17.34
N VAL A 177 0.44 -15.27 -16.43
CA VAL A 177 1.45 -14.80 -15.46
C VAL A 177 1.44 -15.62 -14.16
N GLY A 178 0.63 -16.67 -14.10
CA GLY A 178 0.63 -17.66 -13.04
C GLY A 178 1.95 -18.44 -12.96
N THR A 179 2.00 -19.44 -12.08
CA THR A 179 3.17 -20.31 -11.98
C THR A 179 3.47 -20.96 -13.32
N GLU A 180 4.63 -20.64 -13.89
CA GLU A 180 5.08 -21.05 -15.23
C GLU A 180 4.98 -22.56 -15.50
N TRP A 181 4.91 -23.41 -14.46
CA TRP A 181 4.96 -24.86 -14.58
C TRP A 181 3.96 -25.56 -13.66
N ARG A 182 3.28 -26.60 -14.17
CA ARG A 182 2.57 -27.59 -13.34
C ARG A 182 3.60 -28.44 -12.59
N SER A 183 3.85 -28.16 -11.31
CA SER A 183 4.51 -29.13 -10.44
C SER A 183 3.57 -30.31 -10.21
N PHE A 184 3.67 -31.37 -11.02
CA PHE A 184 3.01 -32.65 -10.75
C PHE A 184 3.59 -33.37 -9.51
N SER A 185 4.70 -32.86 -8.98
CA SER A 185 5.34 -33.35 -7.77
C SER A 185 4.65 -32.81 -6.52
N ASN A 186 3.62 -33.53 -6.09
CA ASN A 186 3.21 -33.59 -4.68
C ASN A 186 4.22 -34.40 -3.82
N GLU A 187 5.37 -34.75 -4.41
CA GLU A 187 6.49 -35.36 -3.70
C GLU A 187 7.41 -34.28 -3.15
N LYS A 188 7.87 -34.51 -1.92
CA LYS A 188 8.87 -33.73 -1.17
C LYS A 188 10.25 -33.81 -1.84
N SER A 189 10.35 -33.55 -3.14
CA SER A 189 11.64 -33.42 -3.82
C SER A 189 12.28 -32.12 -3.38
N SER A 190 13.43 -32.24 -2.72
CA SER A 190 14.25 -31.14 -2.21
C SER A 190 14.75 -30.18 -3.29
N SER A 191 14.55 -30.49 -4.58
CA SER A 191 15.01 -29.69 -5.72
C SER A 191 13.93 -29.68 -6.80
N ASP A 192 13.48 -28.48 -7.17
CA ASP A 192 12.63 -28.21 -8.33
C ASP A 192 13.52 -27.66 -9.46
N PRO A 193 13.95 -28.49 -10.43
CA PRO A 193 14.84 -28.04 -11.51
C PRO A 193 14.17 -27.05 -12.47
N SER A 194 12.84 -26.94 -12.43
CA SER A 194 12.06 -26.07 -13.32
C SER A 194 11.92 -24.65 -12.76
N ARG A 195 12.26 -24.43 -11.48
CA ARG A 195 12.18 -23.12 -10.83
C ARG A 195 13.34 -22.23 -11.26
N VAL A 196 13.06 -21.31 -12.19
CA VAL A 196 14.02 -20.29 -12.66
C VAL A 196 14.08 -19.04 -11.78
N GLY A 197 13.23 -18.95 -10.74
CA GLY A 197 13.20 -17.83 -9.78
C GLY A 197 12.71 -18.23 -8.38
N ALA A 198 13.36 -17.71 -7.33
CA ALA A 198 12.91 -17.88 -5.95
C ALA A 198 11.75 -16.91 -5.64
N PRO A 199 10.82 -17.26 -4.73
CA PRO A 199 9.79 -16.32 -4.32
C PRO A 199 10.46 -15.14 -3.60
N GLU A 200 10.17 -13.94 -4.07
CA GLU A 200 10.68 -12.72 -3.46
C GLU A 200 10.08 -12.57 -2.05
N ASN A 201 10.89 -12.06 -1.11
CA ASN A 201 10.39 -11.66 0.19
C ASN A 201 10.17 -10.13 0.18
N PRO A 202 8.92 -9.64 0.10
CA PRO A 202 8.61 -8.21 0.02
C PRO A 202 9.04 -7.43 1.26
N LEU A 203 9.41 -8.14 2.34
CA LEU A 203 9.85 -7.55 3.59
C LEU A 203 11.32 -7.08 3.54
N LEU A 204 12.15 -7.59 2.63
CA LEU A 204 13.52 -7.10 2.44
C LEU A 204 13.55 -5.93 1.44
N GLY A 205 14.47 -4.98 1.63
CA GLY A 205 14.59 -3.81 0.74
C GLY A 205 15.33 -4.10 -0.57
N SER A 206 15.94 -5.27 -0.66
CA SER A 206 16.85 -5.73 -1.72
C SER A 206 16.30 -6.96 -2.44
N ALA A 207 14.99 -6.96 -2.73
CA ALA A 207 14.29 -8.10 -3.32
C ALA A 207 14.73 -8.44 -4.76
N ASP A 208 15.60 -7.65 -5.40
CA ASP A 208 15.56 -7.61 -6.86
C ASP A 208 16.78 -8.25 -7.56
N LEU A 209 17.96 -8.40 -6.93
CA LEU A 209 19.18 -8.75 -7.71
C LEU A 209 20.31 -9.54 -6.99
N SER A 210 20.22 -9.84 -5.69
CA SER A 210 21.35 -10.46 -4.96
C SER A 210 21.09 -11.91 -4.54
N THR A 211 22.00 -12.81 -4.88
CA THR A 211 22.00 -14.21 -4.40
C THR A 211 22.76 -14.33 -3.08
N SER A 212 22.26 -15.09 -2.10
CA SER A 212 22.99 -15.37 -0.85
C SER A 212 23.87 -16.63 -0.97
N ILE A 213 25.15 -16.52 -0.63
CA ILE A 213 26.06 -17.67 -0.52
C ILE A 213 25.93 -18.27 0.88
N ALA A 214 25.45 -19.52 0.95
CA ALA A 214 25.42 -20.31 2.18
C ALA A 214 26.45 -21.45 2.07
N VAL A 215 27.16 -21.71 3.17
CA VAL A 215 28.13 -22.80 3.23
C VAL A 215 27.46 -24.03 3.81
N GLY A 216 27.45 -25.12 3.02
CA GLY A 216 26.92 -26.41 3.45
C GLY A 216 27.85 -27.15 4.40
N PHE A 217 27.39 -28.29 4.91
CA PHE A 217 28.24 -29.18 5.70
C PHE A 217 29.40 -29.72 4.83
N GLY A 218 30.64 -29.53 5.27
CA GLY A 218 31.86 -29.90 4.52
C GLY A 218 32.40 -28.83 3.56
N GLY A 219 31.96 -27.57 3.67
CA GLY A 219 32.46 -26.47 2.84
C GLY A 219 33.93 -26.12 3.07
N SER A 220 34.58 -25.60 2.03
CA SER A 220 35.99 -25.23 2.06
C SER A 220 36.22 -23.91 2.83
N GLU A 221 37.46 -23.66 3.27
CA GLU A 221 37.83 -22.40 3.93
C GLU A 221 37.56 -21.17 3.04
N SER A 222 37.74 -21.33 1.72
CA SER A 222 37.37 -20.31 0.72
C SER A 222 35.88 -20.00 0.71
N ASP A 223 35.01 -21.01 0.85
CA ASP A 223 33.55 -20.80 0.87
C ASP A 223 33.12 -20.03 2.12
N HIS A 224 33.71 -20.38 3.26
CA HIS A 224 33.55 -19.63 4.50
C HIS A 224 34.05 -18.19 4.39
N SER A 225 35.17 -17.97 3.70
CA SER A 225 35.72 -16.63 3.47
C SER A 225 34.78 -15.76 2.62
N LEU A 226 34.19 -16.35 1.57
CA LEU A 226 33.29 -15.68 0.63
C LEU A 226 31.94 -15.36 1.28
N ALA A 227 31.35 -16.33 1.99
CA ALA A 227 30.11 -16.12 2.74
C ALA A 227 30.29 -15.03 3.82
N ASN A 228 31.45 -14.98 4.48
CA ASN A 228 31.76 -13.93 5.44
C ASN A 228 31.96 -12.56 4.78
N ALA A 229 32.62 -12.49 3.63
CA ALA A 229 32.76 -11.25 2.87
C ALA A 229 31.40 -10.71 2.42
N GLN A 230 30.50 -11.57 1.97
CA GLN A 230 29.15 -11.19 1.57
C GLN A 230 28.33 -10.66 2.75
N ARG A 231 28.39 -11.30 3.92
CA ARG A 231 27.69 -10.83 5.14
C ARG A 231 28.17 -9.44 5.59
N LYS A 232 29.43 -9.08 5.31
CA LYS A 232 29.98 -7.74 5.62
C LYS A 232 29.45 -6.67 4.68
N ASN A 233 29.17 -7.01 3.42
CA ASN A 233 28.66 -6.07 2.41
C ASN A 233 27.13 -5.90 2.42
N MET A 234 26.42 -6.61 3.30
CA MET A 234 24.96 -6.50 3.39
C MET A 234 24.52 -5.14 3.96
N ASN A 235 23.46 -4.58 3.38
CA ASN A 235 22.87 -3.34 3.83
C ASN A 235 22.54 -3.39 5.33
N ASN A 236 22.86 -2.31 6.04
CA ASN A 236 22.72 -2.27 7.50
C ASN A 236 21.26 -2.41 7.96
N ILE A 237 20.31 -1.91 7.15
CA ILE A 237 18.86 -2.05 7.39
C ILE A 237 18.43 -3.50 7.20
N ASP A 238 18.81 -4.16 6.09
CA ASP A 238 18.48 -5.57 5.83
C ASP A 238 19.09 -6.51 6.88
N ARG A 239 20.28 -6.16 7.40
CA ARG A 239 20.90 -6.86 8.53
C ARG A 239 20.08 -6.74 9.81
N GLN A 240 19.65 -5.53 10.16
CA GLN A 240 18.77 -5.31 11.31
C GLN A 240 17.41 -6.00 11.13
N MET A 241 16.86 -5.99 9.92
CA MET A 241 15.62 -6.68 9.56
C MET A 241 15.75 -8.19 9.76
N SER A 242 16.83 -8.79 9.23
CA SER A 242 17.08 -10.23 9.34
C SER A 242 17.27 -10.68 10.80
N GLN A 243 18.02 -9.88 11.59
CA GLN A 243 18.19 -10.14 13.03
C GLN A 243 16.87 -9.99 13.78
N GLY A 244 16.09 -8.93 13.51
CA GLY A 244 14.79 -8.71 14.13
C GLY A 244 13.78 -9.82 13.80
N LEU A 245 13.74 -10.27 12.54
CA LEU A 245 12.87 -11.36 12.11
C LEU A 245 13.22 -12.69 12.80
N SER A 246 14.51 -12.99 12.97
CA SER A 246 14.94 -14.17 13.74
C SER A 246 14.44 -14.12 15.18
N VAL A 247 14.53 -12.95 15.83
CA VAL A 247 14.06 -12.75 17.21
C VAL A 247 12.53 -12.85 17.30
N ILE A 248 11.80 -12.26 16.35
CA ILE A 248 10.32 -12.37 16.27
C ILE A 248 9.91 -13.84 16.17
N ARG A 249 10.55 -14.62 15.29
CA ARG A 249 10.28 -16.06 15.12
C ARG A 249 10.58 -16.84 16.39
N GLU A 250 11.72 -16.58 17.03
CA GLU A 250 12.08 -17.24 18.30
C GLU A 250 11.06 -16.94 19.41
N MET A 251 10.66 -15.67 19.58
CA MET A 251 9.66 -15.28 20.57
C MET A 251 8.30 -15.91 20.24
N SER A 252 7.86 -15.81 18.99
CA SER A 252 6.59 -16.37 18.51
C SER A 252 6.48 -17.87 18.76
N ALA A 253 7.55 -18.63 18.47
CA ALA A 253 7.60 -20.06 18.70
C ALA A 253 7.45 -20.44 20.19
N ARG A 254 8.03 -19.65 21.11
CA ARG A 254 7.91 -19.89 22.56
C ARG A 254 6.50 -19.69 23.11
N ILE A 255 5.73 -18.77 22.54
CA ILE A 255 4.34 -18.48 22.95
C ILE A 255 3.29 -19.04 21.99
N HIS A 256 3.72 -19.90 21.06
CA HIS A 256 2.89 -20.59 20.08
C HIS A 256 1.94 -19.66 19.31
N LEU A 257 2.48 -18.55 18.77
CA LEU A 257 1.68 -17.67 17.92
C LEU A 257 1.58 -18.20 16.48
N PRO A 258 0.45 -17.97 15.79
CA PRO A 258 0.30 -18.31 14.39
C PRO A 258 1.16 -17.43 13.48
N LYS A 259 1.54 -17.99 12.32
CA LYS A 259 2.38 -17.32 11.32
C LYS A 259 1.79 -15.99 10.81
N SER A 260 0.46 -15.85 10.76
CA SER A 260 -0.20 -14.58 10.42
C SER A 260 0.27 -13.42 11.33
N ILE A 261 0.42 -13.68 12.63
CA ILE A 261 0.87 -12.67 13.59
C ILE A 261 2.38 -12.40 13.44
N GLU A 262 3.17 -13.43 13.11
CA GLU A 262 4.60 -13.27 12.81
C GLU A 262 4.82 -12.36 11.61
N ASP A 263 4.09 -12.61 10.53
CA ASP A 263 4.18 -11.83 9.29
C ASP A 263 3.67 -10.39 9.52
N GLY A 264 2.59 -10.23 10.29
CA GLY A 264 2.10 -8.92 10.74
C GLY A 264 3.13 -8.17 11.60
N ALA A 265 3.81 -8.84 12.51
CA ALA A 265 4.88 -8.26 13.33
C ALA A 265 6.10 -7.88 12.49
N ALA A 266 6.47 -8.71 11.50
CA ALA A 266 7.56 -8.44 10.59
C ALA A 266 7.29 -7.18 9.73
N LYS A 267 6.05 -7.02 9.26
CA LYS A 267 5.63 -5.81 8.54
C LYS A 267 5.74 -4.56 9.40
N VAL A 268 5.20 -4.59 10.63
CA VAL A 268 5.30 -3.46 11.57
C VAL A 268 6.77 -3.15 11.89
N PHE A 269 7.62 -4.18 12.03
CA PHE A 269 9.04 -3.98 12.27
C PHE A 269 9.76 -3.31 11.09
N LYS A 270 9.40 -3.67 9.85
CA LYS A 270 9.90 -2.98 8.64
C LYS A 270 9.51 -1.50 8.63
N ASP A 271 8.22 -1.19 8.86
CA ASP A 271 7.71 0.18 8.89
C ASP A 271 8.46 1.03 9.95
N VAL A 272 8.77 0.42 11.10
CA VAL A 272 9.54 1.05 12.18
C VAL A 272 10.99 1.33 11.77
N LEU A 273 11.66 0.39 11.09
CA LEU A 273 13.02 0.59 10.59
C LEU A 273 13.07 1.71 9.54
N ASP A 274 12.09 1.75 8.63
CA ASP A 274 12.00 2.75 7.56
C ASP A 274 11.75 4.16 8.12
N SER A 275 10.89 4.28 9.14
CA SER A 275 10.65 5.55 9.84
C SER A 275 11.85 6.06 10.66
N LYS A 276 12.87 5.23 10.90
CA LYS A 276 14.07 5.51 11.71
C LYS A 276 13.78 5.99 13.15
N ALA A 277 12.54 5.85 13.62
CA ALA A 277 12.08 6.41 14.89
C ALA A 277 12.73 5.78 16.14
N LEU A 278 13.20 4.54 16.03
CA LEU A 278 13.80 3.77 17.14
C LEU A 278 15.31 3.60 17.03
N ARG A 279 15.99 4.42 16.22
CA ARG A 279 17.44 4.30 16.02
C ARG A 279 18.19 4.37 17.36
N GLY A 280 19.00 3.35 17.66
CA GLY A 280 19.80 3.25 18.88
C GLY A 280 19.12 2.57 20.07
N LYS A 281 17.89 2.05 19.93
CA LYS A 281 17.28 1.15 20.92
C LYS A 281 17.65 -0.30 20.64
N ASN A 282 17.59 -1.15 21.68
CA ASN A 282 17.87 -2.58 21.54
C ASN A 282 16.94 -3.22 20.50
N ASN A 283 17.50 -3.91 19.50
CA ASN A 283 16.74 -4.56 18.43
C ASN A 283 15.74 -5.60 18.99
N GLU A 284 16.11 -6.31 20.06
CA GLU A 284 15.21 -7.28 20.71
C GLU A 284 14.00 -6.57 21.35
N ALA A 285 14.19 -5.39 21.94
CA ALA A 285 13.12 -4.60 22.51
C ALA A 285 12.15 -4.05 21.46
N GLN A 286 12.69 -3.66 20.30
CA GLN A 286 11.90 -3.21 19.15
C GLN A 286 11.07 -4.37 18.58
N ALA A 287 11.70 -5.55 18.39
CA ALA A 287 11.02 -6.76 17.93
C ALA A 287 9.89 -7.19 18.88
N ALA A 288 10.15 -7.20 20.20
CA ALA A 288 9.14 -7.55 21.21
C ALA A 288 7.96 -6.57 21.22
N ALA A 289 8.22 -5.27 21.05
CA ALA A 289 7.17 -4.26 20.94
C ALA A 289 6.35 -4.38 19.65
N CYS A 290 6.99 -4.71 18.51
CA CYS A 290 6.29 -4.97 17.25
C CYS A 290 5.40 -6.21 17.33
N LEU A 291 5.89 -7.29 17.95
CA LEU A 291 5.11 -8.50 18.19
C LEU A 291 3.88 -8.21 19.07
N TYR A 292 4.05 -7.39 20.12
CA TYR A 292 2.94 -6.94 20.97
C TYR A 292 1.87 -6.17 20.18
N ILE A 293 2.30 -5.26 19.29
CA ILE A 293 1.39 -4.47 18.44
C ILE A 293 0.65 -5.38 17.45
N ALA A 294 1.34 -6.33 16.81
CA ALA A 294 0.73 -7.28 15.88
C ALA A 294 -0.34 -8.14 16.58
N CYS A 295 -0.03 -8.70 17.76
CA CYS A 295 -1.00 -9.45 18.56
C CYS A 295 -2.27 -8.65 18.87
N ARG A 296 -2.13 -7.34 19.12
CA ARG A 296 -3.26 -6.46 19.43
C ARG A 296 -4.06 -6.08 18.18
N LYS A 297 -3.41 -5.92 17.02
CA LYS A 297 -4.09 -5.66 15.74
C LYS A 297 -4.94 -6.85 15.28
N GLU A 298 -4.48 -8.07 15.55
CA GLU A 298 -5.15 -9.32 15.19
C GLU A 298 -6.24 -9.75 16.21
N GLY A 299 -6.60 -8.87 17.15
CA GLY A 299 -7.67 -9.16 18.13
C GLY A 299 -7.32 -10.22 19.19
N VAL A 300 -6.06 -10.65 19.29
CA VAL A 300 -5.59 -11.63 20.29
C VAL A 300 -4.50 -11.04 21.20
N PRO A 301 -4.81 -9.96 21.94
CA PRO A 301 -3.81 -9.22 22.71
C PRO A 301 -3.08 -10.13 23.70
N ARG A 302 -1.75 -10.01 23.69
CA ARG A 302 -0.87 -10.55 24.73
C ARG A 302 -0.60 -9.47 25.77
N THR A 303 -0.44 -9.86 27.02
CA THR A 303 -0.05 -8.95 28.09
C THR A 303 1.44 -8.60 27.98
N PHE A 304 1.84 -7.45 28.51
CA PHE A 304 3.26 -7.11 28.59
C PHE A 304 4.07 -8.12 29.41
N LYS A 305 3.45 -8.84 30.35
CA LYS A 305 4.13 -9.87 31.16
C LYS A 305 4.43 -11.11 30.32
N GLU A 306 3.49 -11.55 29.49
CA GLU A 306 3.70 -12.69 28.57
C GLU A 306 4.81 -12.40 27.56
N ILE A 307 4.80 -11.23 26.92
CA ILE A 307 5.87 -10.85 25.97
C ILE A 307 7.21 -10.68 26.68
N CYS A 308 7.22 -10.10 27.89
CA CYS A 308 8.43 -9.97 28.70
C CYS A 308 8.99 -11.36 29.07
N ALA A 309 8.14 -12.33 29.42
CA ALA A 309 8.57 -13.70 29.72
C ALA A 309 9.13 -14.42 28.49
N ALA A 310 8.62 -14.10 27.30
CA ALA A 310 9.12 -14.65 26.03
C ALA A 310 10.43 -14.00 25.55
N SER A 311 10.82 -12.84 26.09
CA SER A 311 11.97 -12.04 25.66
C SER A 311 13.03 -11.91 26.78
N ARG A 312 14.22 -11.40 26.45
CA ARG A 312 15.25 -11.05 27.46
C ARG A 312 15.13 -9.59 27.93
N VAL A 313 14.07 -8.89 27.53
CA VAL A 313 13.92 -7.44 27.71
C VAL A 313 12.96 -7.13 28.85
N SER A 314 13.27 -6.08 29.61
CA SER A 314 12.41 -5.64 30.71
C SER A 314 11.07 -5.05 30.23
N LYS A 315 10.01 -5.29 31.00
CA LYS A 315 8.66 -4.69 30.76
C LYS A 315 8.69 -3.18 30.54
N LYS A 316 9.54 -2.44 31.28
CA LYS A 316 9.66 -0.98 31.17
C LYS A 316 10.18 -0.56 29.80
N GLU A 317 11.11 -1.31 29.24
CA GLU A 317 11.72 -1.00 27.95
C GLU A 317 10.81 -1.34 26.78
N ILE A 318 10.10 -2.48 26.84
CA ILE A 318 9.06 -2.84 25.87
C ILE A 318 7.98 -1.75 25.84
N GLY A 319 7.52 -1.31 27.02
CA GLY A 319 6.52 -0.23 27.12
C GLY A 319 6.99 1.11 26.57
N ARG A 320 8.29 1.44 26.71
CA ARG A 320 8.89 2.64 26.09
C ARG A 320 8.91 2.53 24.57
N CYS A 321 9.36 1.40 24.01
CA CYS A 321 9.39 1.17 22.57
C CYS A 321 7.98 1.20 21.97
N PHE A 322 7.01 0.55 22.62
CA PHE A 322 5.60 0.56 22.22
C PHE A 322 5.03 1.98 22.06
N LYS A 323 5.23 2.86 23.05
CA LYS A 323 4.76 4.25 22.98
C LYS A 323 5.42 5.03 21.84
N LEU A 324 6.71 4.80 21.61
CA LEU A 324 7.43 5.43 20.52
C LEU A 324 6.94 4.96 19.16
N ILE A 325 6.67 3.66 18.99
CA ILE A 325 6.15 3.09 17.73
C ILE A 325 4.76 3.63 17.39
N ILE A 326 3.85 3.67 18.36
CA ILE A 326 2.52 4.26 18.14
C ILE A 326 2.64 5.72 17.73
N LYS A 327 3.54 6.46 18.38
CA LYS A 327 3.79 7.87 18.06
C LYS A 327 4.40 8.04 16.66
N SER A 328 5.26 7.12 16.21
CA SER A 328 5.92 7.23 14.90
C SER A 328 5.04 6.78 13.74
N LEU A 329 4.23 5.74 13.94
CA LEU A 329 3.36 5.18 12.91
C LEU A 329 1.95 5.78 12.90
N GLU A 330 1.68 6.74 13.79
CA GLU A 330 0.37 7.41 13.95
C GLU A 330 -0.82 6.41 13.98
N THR A 331 -0.57 5.21 14.52
CA THR A 331 -1.55 4.12 14.46
C THR A 331 -2.44 4.14 15.69
N SER A 332 -3.75 4.20 15.49
CA SER A 332 -4.74 3.96 16.55
C SER A 332 -4.87 2.46 16.81
N LEU A 333 -4.71 2.03 18.07
CA LEU A 333 -4.97 0.66 18.49
C LEU A 333 -6.25 0.60 19.32
N GLU A 334 -7.08 -0.41 19.06
CA GLU A 334 -8.32 -0.67 19.80
C GLU A 334 -8.04 -0.94 21.28
N GLN A 335 -8.94 -0.50 22.15
CA GLN A 335 -8.81 -0.71 23.59
C GLN A 335 -8.97 -2.19 23.95
N ILE A 336 -8.13 -2.66 24.86
CA ILE A 336 -8.12 -4.07 25.28
C ILE A 336 -9.31 -4.31 26.21
N THR A 337 -10.09 -5.36 25.94
CA THR A 337 -11.22 -5.74 26.78
C THR A 337 -10.85 -6.88 27.73
N SER A 338 -11.65 -7.07 28.79
CA SER A 338 -11.46 -8.19 29.72
C SER A 338 -11.80 -9.54 29.07
N ALA A 339 -12.64 -9.56 28.04
CA ALA A 339 -13.07 -10.77 27.33
C ALA A 339 -11.92 -11.42 26.54
N ASP A 340 -11.00 -10.63 26.00
CA ASP A 340 -9.89 -11.09 25.16
C ASP A 340 -8.95 -12.08 25.89
N PHE A 341 -8.91 -12.01 27.22
CA PHE A 341 -8.06 -12.86 28.05
C PHE A 341 -8.77 -14.09 28.62
N MET A 342 -10.11 -14.11 28.64
CA MET A 342 -10.91 -15.16 29.28
C MET A 342 -10.56 -16.55 28.76
N SER A 343 -10.53 -16.71 27.44
CA SER A 343 -10.30 -18.02 26.84
C SER A 343 -8.93 -18.59 27.19
N ARG A 344 -7.91 -17.75 27.29
CA ARG A 344 -6.54 -18.18 27.58
C ARG A 344 -6.36 -18.51 29.06
N PHE A 345 -6.85 -17.65 29.94
CA PHE A 345 -6.72 -17.87 31.38
C PHE A 345 -7.53 -19.08 31.84
N CYS A 346 -8.78 -19.24 31.36
CA CYS A 346 -9.59 -20.41 31.68
C CYS A 346 -9.00 -21.71 31.10
N GLY A 347 -8.47 -21.66 29.86
CA GLY A 347 -7.80 -22.80 29.24
C GLY A 347 -6.57 -23.26 30.02
N ASN A 348 -5.70 -22.32 30.42
CA ASN A 348 -4.49 -22.63 31.20
C ASN A 348 -4.81 -23.13 32.62
N LEU A 349 -5.94 -22.72 33.20
CA LEU A 349 -6.43 -23.21 34.50
C LEU A 349 -7.12 -24.58 34.41
N GLY A 350 -7.39 -25.07 33.20
CA GLY A 350 -8.14 -26.32 32.97
C GLY A 350 -9.63 -26.21 33.32
N LEU A 351 -10.22 -25.01 33.25
CA LEU A 351 -11.63 -24.80 33.58
C LEU A 351 -12.54 -25.21 32.42
N SER A 352 -13.72 -25.77 32.75
CA SER A 352 -14.73 -26.14 31.76
C SER A 352 -15.26 -24.93 30.98
N HIS A 353 -15.68 -25.17 29.72
CA HIS A 353 -16.25 -24.16 28.84
C HIS A 353 -17.45 -23.41 29.47
N ASN A 354 -18.25 -24.09 30.30
CA ASN A 354 -19.37 -23.46 31.00
C ASN A 354 -18.92 -22.39 31.99
N ILE A 355 -17.80 -22.63 32.69
CA ILE A 355 -17.20 -21.69 33.65
C ILE A 355 -16.60 -20.50 32.89
N GLN A 356 -15.93 -20.76 31.76
CA GLN A 356 -15.39 -19.71 30.90
C GLN A 356 -16.50 -18.79 30.35
N ALA A 357 -17.60 -19.36 29.87
CA ALA A 357 -18.74 -18.60 29.38
C ALA A 357 -19.37 -17.74 30.48
N ALA A 358 -19.51 -18.28 31.70
CA ALA A 358 -19.98 -17.55 32.86
C ALA A 358 -19.03 -16.42 33.25
N ALA A 359 -17.72 -16.68 33.37
CA ALA A 359 -16.71 -15.67 33.67
C ALA A 359 -16.70 -14.53 32.63
N THR A 360 -16.86 -14.86 31.35
CA THR A 360 -16.93 -13.86 30.27
C THR A 360 -18.17 -12.97 30.42
N ARG A 361 -19.34 -13.54 30.75
CA ARG A 361 -20.57 -12.76 30.99
C ARG A 361 -20.45 -11.89 32.25
N ILE A 362 -19.87 -12.43 33.33
CA ILE A 362 -19.60 -11.69 34.57
C ILE A 362 -18.69 -10.49 34.28
N ALA A 363 -17.60 -10.70 33.54
CA ALA A 363 -16.66 -9.63 33.20
C ALA A 363 -17.29 -8.54 32.33
N LYS A 364 -18.17 -8.90 31.38
CA LYS A 364 -18.91 -7.93 30.55
C LYS A 364 -19.92 -7.12 31.37
N LYS A 365 -20.78 -7.79 32.14
CA LYS A 365 -21.75 -7.13 33.02
C LYS A 365 -21.08 -6.23 34.07
N ALA A 366 -19.94 -6.64 34.61
CA ALA A 366 -19.19 -5.83 35.58
C ALA A 366 -18.71 -4.50 34.99
N VAL A 367 -18.36 -4.48 33.69
CA VAL A 367 -18.00 -3.26 32.96
C VAL A 367 -19.24 -2.45 32.59
N GLU A 368 -20.34 -3.08 32.18
CA GLU A 368 -21.62 -2.41 31.88
C GLU A 368 -22.21 -1.69 33.11
N LEU A 369 -22.09 -2.29 34.29
CA LEU A 369 -22.56 -1.74 35.57
C LEU A 369 -21.56 -0.76 36.23
N ASP A 370 -20.42 -0.50 35.59
CA ASP A 370 -19.34 0.38 36.07
C ASP A 370 -18.82 0.06 37.50
N LEU A 371 -18.90 -1.21 37.92
CA LEU A 371 -18.49 -1.65 39.26
C LEU A 371 -16.96 -1.62 39.47
N VAL A 372 -16.21 -1.58 38.37
CA VAL A 372 -14.76 -1.80 38.33
C VAL A 372 -14.00 -0.62 37.73
N ALA A 373 -14.56 0.60 37.86
CA ALA A 373 -13.92 1.84 37.43
C ALA A 373 -12.47 1.97 37.95
N GLY A 374 -11.54 2.26 37.05
CA GLY A 374 -10.13 2.45 37.37
C GLY A 374 -9.32 1.16 37.60
N ARG A 375 -9.92 -0.03 37.43
CA ARG A 375 -9.18 -1.31 37.50
C ARG A 375 -8.75 -1.78 36.11
N SER A 376 -7.61 -2.48 36.06
CA SER A 376 -7.08 -3.03 34.81
C SER A 376 -7.99 -4.15 34.27
N PRO A 377 -8.23 -4.24 32.95
CA PRO A 377 -8.98 -5.35 32.34
C PRO A 377 -8.48 -6.74 32.72
N ILE A 378 -7.16 -6.89 32.97
CA ILE A 378 -6.55 -8.15 33.41
C ILE A 378 -6.99 -8.51 34.84
N SER A 379 -7.10 -7.52 35.73
CA SER A 379 -7.52 -7.74 37.12
C SER A 379 -9.03 -8.01 37.21
N ILE A 380 -9.82 -7.38 36.35
CA ILE A 380 -11.26 -7.64 36.20
C ILE A 380 -11.44 -9.08 35.70
N ALA A 381 -10.68 -9.47 34.68
CA ALA A 381 -10.67 -10.82 34.15
C ALA A 381 -10.33 -11.86 35.23
N ALA A 382 -9.24 -11.68 35.96
CA ALA A 382 -8.83 -12.59 37.02
C ALA A 382 -9.88 -12.73 38.13
N ALA A 383 -10.53 -11.64 38.54
CA ALA A 383 -11.58 -11.69 39.56
C ALA A 383 -12.88 -12.33 39.08
N ALA A 384 -13.27 -12.10 37.82
CA ALA A 384 -14.43 -12.77 37.22
C ALA A 384 -14.21 -14.30 37.14
N ILE A 385 -12.99 -14.73 36.78
CA ILE A 385 -12.60 -16.14 36.79
C ILE A 385 -12.63 -16.72 38.21
N TYR A 386 -12.10 -15.98 39.19
CA TYR A 386 -12.13 -16.41 40.59
C TYR A 386 -13.59 -16.59 41.08
N MET A 387 -14.45 -15.61 40.81
CA MET A 387 -15.88 -15.68 41.16
C MET A 387 -16.58 -16.88 40.50
N ALA A 388 -16.37 -17.10 39.20
CA ALA A 388 -16.95 -18.23 38.47
C ALA A 388 -16.43 -19.58 38.96
N SER A 389 -15.13 -19.66 39.28
CA SER A 389 -14.49 -20.86 39.81
C SER A 389 -15.01 -21.23 41.19
N GLN A 390 -15.15 -20.25 42.10
CA GLN A 390 -15.69 -20.48 43.45
C GLN A 390 -17.17 -20.90 43.45
N ALA A 391 -17.96 -20.46 42.46
CA ALA A 391 -19.35 -20.88 42.29
C ALA A 391 -19.50 -22.30 41.69
N SER A 392 -18.42 -22.85 41.13
CA SER A 392 -18.37 -24.16 40.47
C SER A 392 -17.76 -25.25 41.36
N ASN A 393 -17.76 -26.50 40.90
CA ASN A 393 -17.06 -27.60 41.57
C ASN A 393 -15.53 -27.43 41.49
N ASP A 394 -15.01 -26.83 40.42
CA ASP A 394 -13.57 -26.63 40.21
C ASP A 394 -13.09 -25.32 40.83
N LYS A 395 -12.82 -25.38 42.14
CA LYS A 395 -12.34 -24.24 42.93
C LYS A 395 -10.84 -24.04 42.73
N LYS A 396 -10.46 -22.89 42.20
CA LYS A 396 -9.07 -22.44 42.00
C LYS A 396 -8.73 -21.36 43.01
N THR A 397 -7.51 -21.41 43.53
CA THR A 397 -7.04 -20.43 44.50
C THR A 397 -6.73 -19.10 43.81
N ALA A 398 -6.88 -17.98 44.54
CA ALA A 398 -6.53 -16.66 44.01
C ALA A 398 -5.05 -16.55 43.62
N LYS A 399 -4.18 -17.35 44.26
CA LYS A 399 -2.76 -17.47 43.94
C LYS A 399 -2.54 -18.10 42.57
N GLU A 400 -3.13 -19.27 42.29
CA GLU A 400 -3.05 -19.94 40.99
C GLU A 400 -3.56 -19.06 39.85
N ILE A 401 -4.71 -18.39 40.05
CA ILE A 401 -5.27 -17.47 39.05
C ILE A 401 -4.36 -16.26 38.86
N GLY A 402 -3.79 -15.72 39.95
CA GLY A 402 -2.86 -14.61 39.91
C GLY A 402 -1.58 -14.93 39.13
N GLU A 403 -1.04 -16.14 39.30
CA GLU A 403 0.14 -16.62 38.57
C GLU A 403 -0.11 -16.69 37.06
N ILE A 404 -1.26 -17.24 36.62
CA ILE A 404 -1.61 -17.34 35.20
C ILE A 404 -1.96 -15.98 34.59
N ALA A 405 -2.76 -15.16 35.28
CA ALA A 405 -3.15 -13.85 34.78
C ALA A 405 -2.00 -12.82 34.84
N GLY A 406 -0.94 -13.12 35.62
CA GLY A 406 0.10 -12.17 35.94
C GLY A 406 -0.43 -11.01 36.79
N ALA A 407 -1.39 -11.25 37.67
CA ALA A 407 -1.89 -10.29 38.66
C ALA A 407 -1.46 -10.70 40.07
N ALA A 408 -1.22 -9.73 40.97
CA ALA A 408 -0.93 -10.08 42.36
C ALA A 408 -2.21 -10.62 43.03
N GLU A 409 -2.07 -11.63 43.89
CA GLU A 409 -3.21 -12.26 44.60
C GLU A 409 -4.07 -11.21 45.32
N VAL A 410 -3.43 -10.26 46.00
CA VAL A 410 -4.10 -9.17 46.72
C VAL A 410 -4.95 -8.32 45.77
N THR A 411 -4.49 -8.10 44.54
CA THR A 411 -5.24 -7.35 43.53
C THR A 411 -6.49 -8.11 43.10
N VAL A 412 -6.39 -9.44 42.91
CA VAL A 412 -7.53 -10.30 42.55
C VAL A 412 -8.58 -10.30 43.67
N LYS A 413 -8.16 -10.43 44.93
CA LYS A 413 -9.06 -10.36 46.09
C LYS A 413 -9.72 -9.00 46.24
N GLN A 414 -8.96 -7.91 46.04
CA GLN A 414 -9.50 -6.55 46.08
C GLN A 414 -10.53 -6.29 44.98
N THR A 415 -10.29 -6.76 43.74
CA THR A 415 -11.27 -6.62 42.66
C THR A 415 -12.48 -7.53 42.87
N TYR A 416 -12.29 -8.73 43.40
CA TYR A 416 -13.39 -9.62 43.79
C TYR A 416 -14.30 -8.99 44.86
N LYS A 417 -13.73 -8.32 45.87
CA LYS A 417 -14.48 -7.61 46.91
C LYS A 417 -15.41 -6.52 46.35
N LEU A 418 -15.06 -5.92 45.20
CA LEU A 418 -15.92 -4.94 44.51
C LEU A 418 -17.05 -5.61 43.73
N LEU A 419 -16.83 -6.81 43.20
CA LEU A 419 -17.84 -7.57 42.45
C LEU A 419 -18.83 -8.28 43.38
N TYR A 420 -18.39 -8.68 44.57
CA TYR A 420 -19.15 -9.49 45.54
C TYR A 420 -20.55 -8.93 45.88
N PRO A 421 -20.75 -7.62 46.16
CA PRO A 421 -22.06 -7.08 46.53
C PRO A 421 -23.13 -7.23 45.44
N ARG A 422 -22.73 -7.37 44.18
CA ARG A 422 -23.60 -7.52 43.02
C ARG A 422 -23.47 -8.90 42.36
N ALA A 423 -22.86 -9.87 43.04
CA ALA A 423 -22.68 -11.22 42.52
C ALA A 423 -23.96 -11.86 41.93
N PRO A 424 -25.15 -11.75 42.56
CA PRO A 424 -26.38 -12.34 42.01
C PRO A 424 -26.75 -11.81 40.61
N GLU A 425 -26.51 -10.53 40.36
CA GLU A 425 -26.85 -9.86 39.09
C GLU A 425 -25.85 -10.18 37.97
N LEU A 426 -24.60 -10.49 38.36
CA LEU A 426 -23.49 -10.74 37.43
C LEU A 426 -23.55 -12.12 36.79
N PHE A 427 -24.07 -13.13 37.49
CA PHE A 427 -24.14 -14.48 36.95
C PHE A 427 -25.12 -14.59 35.75
N PRO A 428 -24.89 -15.54 34.84
CA PRO A 428 -25.87 -15.90 33.83
C PRO A 428 -27.05 -16.65 34.45
N PRO A 429 -28.29 -16.47 33.93
CA PRO A 429 -29.46 -17.21 34.41
C PRO A 429 -29.33 -18.73 34.18
N ASP A 430 -28.59 -19.14 33.15
CA ASP A 430 -28.43 -20.54 32.76
C ASP A 430 -27.31 -21.27 33.53
N PHE A 431 -26.64 -20.60 34.48
CA PHE A 431 -25.47 -21.17 35.15
C PHE A 431 -25.87 -22.18 36.22
N LYS A 432 -25.31 -23.39 36.14
CA LYS A 432 -25.49 -24.44 37.16
C LYS A 432 -24.58 -24.18 38.35
N PHE A 433 -25.15 -23.64 39.42
CA PHE A 433 -24.44 -23.39 40.67
C PHE A 433 -24.14 -24.71 41.38
N ALA A 434 -22.88 -24.90 41.76
CA ALA A 434 -22.48 -25.93 42.71
C ALA A 434 -22.49 -25.40 44.15
N THR A 435 -22.04 -24.16 44.32
CA THR A 435 -22.15 -23.39 45.57
C THR A 435 -23.09 -22.21 45.30
N SER A 436 -24.12 -22.03 46.14
CA SER A 436 -25.04 -20.90 46.00
C SER A 436 -24.32 -19.57 46.24
N VAL A 437 -24.88 -18.48 45.71
CA VAL A 437 -24.26 -17.15 45.78
C VAL A 437 -24.07 -16.69 47.23
N ASP A 438 -24.96 -17.07 48.14
CA ASP A 438 -24.89 -16.73 49.57
C ASP A 438 -23.78 -17.48 50.32
N LEU A 439 -23.30 -18.60 49.76
CA LEU A 439 -22.23 -19.44 50.32
C LEU A 439 -20.87 -19.18 49.66
N LEU A 440 -20.76 -18.16 48.80
CA LEU A 440 -19.49 -17.76 48.23
C LEU A 440 -18.56 -17.22 49.32
N PRO A 441 -17.26 -17.59 49.31
CA PRO A 441 -16.33 -17.11 50.33
C PRO A 441 -16.20 -15.58 50.25
N PRO A 442 -16.39 -14.85 51.37
CA PRO A 442 -16.03 -13.44 51.44
C PRO A 442 -14.49 -13.33 51.41
N SER A 443 -14.00 -12.66 50.36
CA SER A 443 -12.60 -12.33 49.99
C SER A 443 -11.44 -12.90 50.80
#